data_AF-A0A8S3UU60-F1
#
_entry.id   AF-A0A8S3UU60-F1
#
_cell.length_a   1.000
_cell.length_b   1.000
_cell.length_c   1.000
_cell.angle_alpha   90.00
_cell.angle_beta   90.00
_cell.angle_gamma   90.00
#
_symmetry.space_group_name_H-M   'P 1'
#
loop_
_entity.id
_entity.type
_entity.pdbx_description
1 polymer ?
#
loop_
_entity_poly.entity_id
_entity_poly.type
_entity_poly.pdbx_seq_one_letter_code
_entity_poly.pdbx_strand_id
1 'polypeptide(L)'
;MYDPELQFELEEFVTNLREEQHSCTEEGCSLFKTLICKQQAARRKLKTPTPSKNWLTSRKGNSRLTDSEKVEKIKQLKNYNSNLESQVAALKKKVEKSIRSEGVSLSENNSKDMVNLMTSCENTVNEQFPDENCFQRLFWSQQAKFNNLADKRGFIKFPSERLLYDYTHVIKQGVGFKAELIDMLAEEMESKGATEEWQQYVGLLQDENILPSEDYKSLKAPPVFRKENHFQLIAYTLRKIKLKY
;
A
#
# COMPACT_ATOMS: atom_id res chain seq x y z
N MET A 1 43.42 -24.05 11.08
CA MET A 1 44.48 -24.92 11.60
C MET A 1 43.86 -26.29 11.78
N TYR A 2 44.41 -27.32 11.12
CA TYR A 2 43.95 -28.71 11.29
C TYR A 2 44.40 -29.21 12.67
N ASP A 3 43.53 -29.93 13.36
CA ASP A 3 43.85 -30.55 14.66
C ASP A 3 44.71 -31.81 14.40
N PRO A 4 46.00 -31.80 14.77
CA PRO A 4 46.92 -32.89 14.46
C PRO A 4 46.51 -34.22 15.10
N GLU A 5 45.87 -34.18 16.28
CA GLU A 5 45.46 -35.38 17.01
C GLU A 5 44.36 -36.14 16.26
N LEU A 6 43.39 -35.41 15.71
CA LEU A 6 42.28 -35.98 14.93
C LEU A 6 42.72 -36.57 13.58
N GLN A 7 43.82 -36.08 13.03
CA GLN A 7 44.39 -36.63 11.79
C GLN A 7 45.12 -37.95 12.05
N PHE A 8 45.81 -38.05 13.20
CA PHE A 8 46.48 -39.28 13.62
C PHE A 8 45.49 -40.41 13.89
N GLU A 9 44.39 -40.14 14.62
CA GLU A 9 43.33 -41.14 14.89
C GLU A 9 42.67 -41.68 13.60
N LEU A 10 42.53 -40.82 12.58
CA LEU A 10 41.96 -41.21 11.29
C LEU A 10 42.90 -42.09 10.46
N GLU A 11 44.19 -41.76 10.45
CA GLU A 11 45.19 -42.56 9.75
C GLU A 11 45.35 -43.93 10.41
N GLU A 12 45.40 -43.98 11.75
CA GLU A 12 45.46 -45.22 12.53
C GLU A 12 44.24 -46.13 12.28
N PHE A 13 43.04 -45.55 12.25
CA PHE A 13 41.81 -46.29 11.96
C PHE A 13 41.78 -46.85 10.52
N VAL A 14 42.32 -46.11 9.54
CA VAL A 14 42.39 -46.56 8.14
C VAL A 14 43.43 -47.67 7.95
N THR A 15 44.54 -47.65 8.70
CA THR A 15 45.50 -48.76 8.72
C THR A 15 44.91 -50.03 9.34
N ASN A 16 44.21 -49.93 10.47
CA ASN A 16 43.56 -51.08 11.11
C ASN A 16 42.48 -51.70 10.21
N LEU A 17 41.74 -50.88 9.45
CA LEU A 17 40.77 -51.36 8.46
C LEU A 17 41.39 -52.08 7.25
N ARG A 18 42.67 -51.85 6.94
CA ARG A 18 43.34 -52.55 5.82
C ARG A 18 43.86 -53.92 6.21
N GLU A 19 44.21 -54.13 7.48
CA GLU A 19 44.75 -55.41 7.97
C GLU A 19 43.65 -56.43 8.27
N GLU A 20 42.44 -55.99 8.63
CA GLU A 20 41.27 -56.85 8.85
C GLU A 20 40.39 -56.98 7.59
N GLN A 21 40.86 -57.67 6.56
CA GLN A 21 40.10 -57.84 5.30
C GLN A 21 38.93 -58.84 5.34
N HIS A 22 38.52 -59.36 6.48
CA HIS A 22 37.42 -60.32 6.55
C HIS A 22 36.46 -60.08 7.73
N SER A 23 35.21 -59.80 7.37
CA SER A 23 34.03 -59.55 8.21
C SER A 23 33.87 -58.10 8.70
N CYS A 24 33.14 -57.32 7.90
CA CYS A 24 32.55 -56.05 8.34
C CYS A 24 31.52 -56.38 9.43
N THR A 25 31.90 -56.22 10.70
CA THR A 25 30.96 -56.32 11.82
C THR A 25 30.12 -55.05 11.90
N GLU A 26 28.85 -55.17 12.28
CA GLU A 26 27.93 -54.02 12.36
C GLU A 26 28.46 -52.91 13.29
N GLU A 27 29.26 -53.27 14.30
CA GLU A 27 29.85 -52.35 15.27
C GLU A 27 30.92 -51.43 14.64
N GLY A 28 31.80 -51.95 13.77
CA GLY A 28 32.83 -51.15 13.09
C GLY A 28 32.23 -50.09 12.16
N CYS A 29 31.13 -50.43 11.49
CA CYS A 29 30.41 -49.52 10.62
C CYS A 29 29.72 -48.37 11.40
N SER A 30 29.27 -48.63 12.64
CA SER A 30 28.67 -47.62 13.51
C SER A 30 29.69 -46.59 14.01
N LEU A 31 30.88 -47.05 14.41
CA LEU A 31 31.96 -46.19 14.87
C LEU A 31 32.47 -45.28 13.74
N PHE A 32 32.66 -45.81 12.53
CA PHE A 32 33.07 -45.01 11.38
C PHE A 32 32.05 -43.92 11.02
N LYS A 33 30.74 -44.25 11.01
CA LYS A 33 29.68 -43.25 10.81
C LYS A 33 29.72 -42.16 11.87
N THR A 34 29.97 -42.52 13.12
CA THR A 34 30.09 -41.56 14.23
C THR A 34 31.29 -40.64 14.03
N LEU A 35 32.44 -41.17 13.59
CA LEU A 35 33.65 -40.40 13.31
C LEU A 35 33.45 -39.41 12.16
N ILE A 36 32.86 -39.87 11.04
CA ILE A 36 32.51 -39.02 9.90
C ILE A 36 31.54 -37.91 10.33
N CYS A 37 30.50 -38.24 11.13
CA CYS A 37 29.55 -37.26 11.65
C CYS A 37 30.24 -36.21 12.53
N LYS A 38 31.16 -36.62 13.42
CA LYS A 38 31.96 -35.71 14.25
C LYS A 38 32.83 -34.79 13.40
N GLN A 39 33.52 -35.33 12.39
CA GLN A 39 34.38 -34.56 11.49
C GLN A 39 33.57 -33.56 10.65
N GLN A 40 32.40 -33.96 10.15
CA GLN A 40 31.48 -33.07 9.43
C GLN A 40 30.91 -31.98 10.34
N ALA A 41 30.58 -32.30 11.60
CA ALA A 41 30.12 -31.32 12.59
C ALA A 41 31.22 -30.29 12.94
N ALA A 42 32.47 -30.73 13.11
CA ALA A 42 33.62 -29.85 13.33
C ALA A 42 33.87 -28.92 12.12
N ARG A 43 33.79 -29.45 10.90
CA ARG A 43 33.86 -28.66 9.65
C ARG A 43 32.72 -27.66 9.53
N ARG A 44 31.51 -27.98 10.01
CA ARG A 44 30.39 -27.03 10.06
C ARG A 44 30.64 -25.93 11.08
N LYS A 45 31.15 -26.23 12.27
CA LYS A 45 31.49 -25.22 13.31
C LYS A 45 32.57 -24.23 12.86
N LEU A 46 33.54 -24.68 12.06
CA LEU A 46 34.55 -23.80 11.44
C LEU A 46 34.02 -22.99 10.25
N LYS A 47 32.91 -23.42 9.63
CA LYS A 47 32.30 -22.80 8.46
C LYS A 47 31.01 -22.05 8.72
N THR A 48 30.46 -22.04 9.94
CA THR A 48 29.37 -21.14 10.27
C THR A 48 29.98 -19.77 10.51
N PRO A 49 29.99 -18.84 9.53
CA PRO A 49 30.23 -17.45 9.86
C PRO A 49 29.20 -17.12 10.94
N THR A 50 29.67 -16.60 12.09
CA THR A 50 28.77 -15.92 13.02
C THR A 50 27.85 -15.05 12.17
N PRO A 51 26.52 -15.18 12.32
CA PRO A 51 25.56 -14.50 11.45
C PRO A 51 25.99 -13.03 11.37
N SER A 52 26.38 -12.58 10.17
CA SER A 52 27.00 -11.28 10.05
C SER A 52 26.02 -10.26 10.61
N LYS A 53 26.49 -9.53 11.62
CA LYS A 53 25.63 -8.64 12.37
C LYS A 53 25.20 -7.55 11.39
N ASN A 54 23.91 -7.48 11.08
CA ASN A 54 23.40 -6.43 10.20
C ASN A 54 23.42 -5.11 10.98
N TRP A 55 24.41 -4.29 10.70
CA TRP A 55 24.60 -3.01 11.37
C TRP A 55 23.57 -1.95 10.96
N LEU A 56 22.83 -2.18 9.88
CA LEU A 56 21.75 -1.29 9.42
C LEU A 56 20.53 -1.32 10.36
N THR A 57 20.29 -2.45 11.02
CA THR A 57 19.15 -2.63 11.94
C THR A 57 19.56 -2.62 13.42
N SER A 58 20.86 -2.46 13.70
CA SER A 58 21.41 -2.49 15.05
C SER A 58 21.04 -1.24 15.85
N ARG A 59 20.52 -1.43 17.06
CA ARG A 59 20.25 -0.36 18.05
C ARG A 59 21.49 0.07 18.84
N LYS A 60 22.64 -0.60 18.66
CA LYS A 60 23.88 -0.28 19.39
C LYS A 60 24.42 1.07 18.90
N GLY A 61 24.52 2.04 19.81
CA GLY A 61 25.08 3.36 19.50
C GLY A 61 26.55 3.31 19.08
N ASN A 62 26.97 4.24 18.21
CA ASN A 62 28.30 4.26 17.60
C ASN A 62 29.45 4.37 18.62
N SER A 63 29.22 5.04 19.75
CA SER A 63 30.21 5.20 20.83
C SER A 63 30.59 3.87 21.51
N ARG A 64 29.72 2.86 21.41
CA ARG A 64 29.93 1.53 22.01
C ARG A 64 30.55 0.52 21.03
N LEU A 65 30.82 0.92 19.80
CA LEU A 65 31.40 0.04 18.78
C LEU A 65 32.92 -0.02 18.91
N THR A 66 33.49 -1.21 18.80
CA THR A 66 34.94 -1.37 18.61
C THR A 66 35.35 -0.86 17.22
N ASP A 67 36.63 -0.57 17.00
CA ASP A 67 37.07 -0.06 15.70
C ASP A 67 36.88 -1.07 14.57
N SER A 68 37.01 -2.37 14.85
CA SER A 68 36.67 -3.44 13.89
C SER A 68 35.18 -3.42 13.52
N GLU A 69 34.29 -3.27 14.51
CA GLU A 69 32.84 -3.15 14.29
C GLU A 69 32.50 -1.89 13.48
N LYS A 70 33.18 -0.76 13.73
CA LYS A 70 32.98 0.48 12.96
C LYS A 70 33.37 0.31 11.49
N VAL A 71 34.51 -0.31 11.21
CA VAL A 71 34.96 -0.57 9.83
C VAL A 71 33.95 -1.45 9.09
N GLU A 72 33.46 -2.51 9.72
CA GLU A 72 32.43 -3.38 9.13
C GLU A 72 31.11 -2.63 8.89
N LYS A 73 30.66 -1.82 9.86
CA LYS A 73 29.47 -0.98 9.71
C LYS A 73 29.60 0.00 8.55
N ILE A 74 30.75 0.66 8.40
CA ILE A 74 31.02 1.58 7.28
C ILE A 74 30.97 0.82 5.95
N LYS A 75 31.56 -0.38 5.88
CA LYS A 75 31.51 -1.22 4.68
C LYS A 75 30.07 -1.58 4.31
N GLN A 76 29.25 -1.98 5.28
CA GLN A 76 27.84 -2.28 5.05
C GLN A 76 27.05 -1.03 4.59
N LEU A 77 27.29 0.13 5.20
CA LEU A 77 26.65 1.38 4.81
C LEU A 77 27.03 1.81 3.39
N LYS A 78 28.31 1.68 3.00
CA LYS A 78 28.77 1.96 1.63
C LYS A 78 28.06 1.06 0.61
N ASN A 79 27.97 -0.23 0.89
CA ASN A 79 27.26 -1.17 0.02
C ASN A 79 25.77 -0.83 -0.07
N TYR A 80 25.15 -0.47 1.05
CA TYR A 80 23.74 -0.07 1.09
C TYR A 80 23.49 1.20 0.27
N ASN A 81 24.34 2.22 0.40
CA ASN A 81 24.25 3.45 -0.41
C ASN A 81 24.41 3.15 -1.90
N SER A 82 25.40 2.34 -2.28
CA SER A 82 25.60 1.93 -3.69
C SER A 82 24.39 1.17 -4.26
N ASN A 83 23.76 0.32 -3.46
CA ASN A 83 22.52 -0.36 -3.84
C ASN A 83 21.35 0.63 -4.01
N LEU A 84 21.19 1.60 -3.10
CA LEU A 84 20.17 2.63 -3.21
C LEU A 84 20.38 3.52 -4.44
N GLU A 85 21.61 3.92 -4.73
CA GLU A 85 21.95 4.68 -5.94
C GLU A 85 21.59 3.91 -7.21
N SER A 86 21.88 2.61 -7.22
CA SER A 86 21.51 1.72 -8.33
C SER A 86 19.99 1.60 -8.49
N GLN A 87 19.23 1.54 -7.39
CA GLN A 87 17.77 1.53 -7.43
C GLN A 87 17.20 2.85 -7.94
N VAL A 88 17.72 3.98 -7.48
CA VAL A 88 17.33 5.31 -7.97
C VAL A 88 17.61 5.45 -9.46
N ALA A 89 18.79 5.00 -9.93
CA ALA A 89 19.12 5.00 -11.35
C ALA A 89 18.16 4.11 -12.16
N ALA A 90 17.81 2.92 -11.65
CA ALA A 90 16.85 2.03 -12.29
C ALA A 90 15.44 2.64 -12.36
N LEU A 91 14.97 3.28 -11.28
CA LEU A 91 13.68 3.96 -11.24
C LEU A 91 13.64 5.17 -12.18
N LYS A 92 14.70 5.98 -12.22
CA LYS A 92 14.82 7.09 -13.18
C LYS A 92 14.70 6.59 -14.61
N LYS A 93 15.42 5.52 -14.95
CA LYS A 93 15.34 4.89 -16.28
C LYS A 93 13.94 4.36 -16.59
N LYS A 94 13.22 3.80 -15.61
CA LYS A 94 11.83 3.37 -15.78
C LYS A 94 10.90 4.56 -16.06
N VAL A 95 11.04 5.65 -15.29
CA VAL A 95 10.27 6.88 -15.49
C VAL A 95 10.53 7.46 -16.88
N GLU A 96 11.79 7.57 -17.30
CA GLU A 96 12.15 8.03 -18.65
C GLU A 96 11.58 7.13 -19.74
N LYS A 97 11.60 5.80 -19.55
CA LYS A 97 10.99 4.85 -20.48
C LYS A 97 9.49 5.08 -20.58
N SER A 98 8.78 5.18 -19.46
CA SER A 98 7.33 5.45 -19.43
C SER A 98 7.00 6.79 -20.08
N ILE A 99 7.76 7.85 -19.79
CA ILE A 99 7.60 9.16 -20.45
C ILE A 99 7.78 9.02 -21.97
N ARG A 100 8.75 8.21 -22.43
CA ARG A 100 9.03 8.05 -23.87
C ARG A 100 8.03 7.14 -24.60
N SER A 101 7.53 6.08 -23.96
CA SER A 101 6.65 5.09 -24.60
C SER A 101 5.16 5.37 -24.45
N GLU A 102 4.77 5.90 -23.29
CA GLU A 102 3.36 6.10 -22.90
C GLU A 102 3.04 7.59 -22.67
N GLY A 103 4.06 8.44 -22.57
CA GLY A 103 3.86 9.87 -22.36
C GLY A 103 3.29 10.55 -23.61
N VAL A 104 2.15 11.21 -23.45
CA VAL A 104 1.66 12.19 -24.42
C VAL A 104 2.39 13.50 -24.13
N SER A 105 3.18 13.98 -25.08
CA SER A 105 3.80 15.30 -24.98
C SER A 105 2.70 16.36 -25.00
N LEU A 106 2.44 16.98 -23.85
CA LEU A 106 1.51 18.11 -23.78
C LEU A 106 2.21 19.32 -24.41
N SER A 107 1.68 19.78 -25.54
CA SER A 107 2.14 21.01 -26.16
C SER A 107 1.89 22.20 -25.23
N GLU A 108 2.64 23.28 -25.42
CA GLU A 108 2.40 24.53 -24.70
C GLU A 108 0.95 25.04 -24.91
N ASN A 109 0.34 24.71 -26.05
CA ASN A 109 -1.05 25.03 -26.34
C ASN A 109 -2.03 24.25 -25.45
N ASN A 110 -1.76 22.98 -25.13
CA ASN A 110 -2.63 22.19 -24.25
C ASN A 110 -2.57 22.70 -22.80
N SER A 111 -1.40 23.18 -22.38
CA SER A 111 -1.24 23.83 -21.07
C SER A 111 -2.02 25.14 -21.01
N LYS A 112 -1.92 25.97 -22.06
CA LYS A 112 -2.73 27.20 -22.20
C LYS A 112 -4.23 26.89 -22.23
N ASP A 113 -4.65 25.84 -22.92
CA ASP A 113 -6.05 25.42 -22.99
C ASP A 113 -6.60 25.03 -21.61
N MET A 114 -5.82 24.29 -20.82
CA MET A 114 -6.19 23.98 -19.44
C MET A 114 -6.28 25.22 -18.55
N VAL A 115 -5.33 26.17 -18.68
CA VAL A 115 -5.39 27.45 -17.94
C VAL A 115 -6.61 28.28 -18.38
N ASN A 116 -6.91 28.31 -19.68
CA ASN A 116 -8.07 29.02 -20.22
C ASN A 116 -9.38 28.40 -19.73
N LEU A 117 -9.48 27.07 -19.71
CA LEU A 117 -10.62 26.34 -19.16
C LEU A 117 -10.79 26.63 -17.66
N MET A 118 -9.71 26.60 -16.87
CA MET A 118 -9.79 26.94 -15.45
C MET A 118 -10.26 28.38 -15.24
N THR A 119 -9.70 29.34 -15.98
CA THR A 119 -10.09 30.76 -15.90
C THR A 119 -11.55 30.97 -16.33
N SER A 120 -11.99 30.30 -17.39
CA SER A 120 -13.37 30.35 -17.88
C SER A 120 -14.35 29.81 -16.83
N CYS A 121 -14.05 28.65 -16.25
CA CYS A 121 -14.86 28.07 -15.17
C CYS A 121 -14.84 28.94 -13.91
N GLU A 122 -13.73 29.59 -13.58
CA GLU A 122 -13.66 30.51 -12.43
C GLU A 122 -14.64 31.67 -12.58
N ASN A 123 -14.77 32.25 -13.77
CA ASN A 123 -15.76 33.31 -14.03
C ASN A 123 -17.18 32.78 -13.85
N THR A 124 -17.51 31.62 -14.42
CA THR A 124 -18.84 31.00 -14.27
C THR A 124 -19.17 30.68 -12.81
N VAL A 125 -18.20 30.17 -12.03
CA VAL A 125 -18.39 29.89 -10.60
C VAL A 125 -18.62 31.19 -9.81
N ASN A 126 -17.88 32.25 -10.12
CA ASN A 126 -18.06 33.55 -9.47
C ASN A 126 -19.41 34.20 -9.80
N GLU A 127 -19.93 33.99 -11.03
CA GLU A 127 -21.26 34.44 -11.44
C GLU A 127 -22.39 33.62 -10.77
N GLN A 128 -22.24 32.29 -10.75
CA GLN A 128 -23.25 31.38 -10.20
C GLN A 128 -23.29 31.41 -8.67
N PHE A 129 -22.14 31.65 -8.03
CA PHE A 129 -21.99 31.68 -6.58
C PHE A 129 -21.31 32.97 -6.11
N PRO A 130 -22.05 34.10 -6.07
CA PRO A 130 -21.48 35.40 -5.76
C PRO A 130 -21.04 35.58 -4.30
N ASP A 131 -21.53 34.74 -3.38
CA ASP A 131 -21.08 34.75 -1.98
C ASP A 131 -19.66 34.18 -1.85
N GLU A 132 -18.74 34.98 -1.31
CA GLU A 132 -17.35 34.58 -1.06
C GLU A 132 -17.23 33.44 -0.06
N ASN A 133 -18.20 33.31 0.85
CA ASN A 133 -18.17 32.30 1.91
C ASN A 133 -18.91 31.01 1.56
N CYS A 134 -19.49 30.91 0.35
CA CYS A 134 -20.11 29.66 -0.06
C CYS A 134 -19.06 28.57 -0.27
N PHE A 135 -19.43 27.34 0.05
CA PHE A 135 -18.53 26.20 -0.02
C PHE A 135 -17.95 26.00 -1.43
N GLN A 136 -18.77 26.17 -2.47
CA GLN A 136 -18.42 25.96 -3.87
C GLN A 136 -17.29 26.91 -4.30
N ARG A 137 -17.41 28.20 -3.96
CA ARG A 137 -16.39 29.20 -4.30
C ARG A 137 -15.12 29.03 -3.49
N LEU A 138 -15.23 28.72 -2.20
CA LEU A 138 -14.09 28.39 -1.35
C LEU A 138 -13.31 27.19 -1.93
N PHE A 139 -14.03 26.11 -2.27
CA PHE A 139 -13.46 24.90 -2.85
C PHE A 139 -12.75 25.20 -4.18
N TRP A 140 -13.39 25.94 -5.08
CA TRP A 140 -12.79 26.29 -6.37
C TRP A 140 -11.55 27.15 -6.21
N SER A 141 -11.58 28.14 -5.32
CA SER A 141 -10.43 29.01 -5.04
C SER A 141 -9.23 28.24 -4.46
N GLN A 142 -9.48 27.26 -3.58
CA GLN A 142 -8.45 26.39 -3.02
C GLN A 142 -7.83 25.51 -4.10
N GLN A 143 -8.68 24.94 -4.97
CA GLN A 143 -8.23 24.09 -6.07
C GLN A 143 -7.40 24.88 -7.09
N ALA A 144 -7.83 26.08 -7.46
CA ALA A 144 -7.08 26.98 -8.35
C ALA A 144 -5.73 27.37 -7.73
N LYS A 145 -5.70 27.76 -6.44
CA LYS A 145 -4.46 28.05 -5.71
C LYS A 145 -3.52 26.83 -5.71
N PHE A 146 -4.05 25.62 -5.48
CA PHE A 146 -3.25 24.40 -5.47
C PHE A 146 -2.71 24.03 -6.86
N ASN A 147 -3.51 24.19 -7.91
CA ASN A 147 -3.08 23.98 -9.29
C ASN A 147 -2.00 24.99 -9.70
N ASN A 148 -2.07 26.24 -9.21
CA ASN A 148 -1.04 27.25 -9.41
C ASN A 148 0.25 26.97 -8.63
N LEU A 149 0.21 26.07 -7.62
CA LEU A 149 1.39 25.54 -6.93
C LEU A 149 2.01 24.33 -7.67
N ALA A 150 1.57 24.03 -8.90
CA ALA A 150 2.13 22.96 -9.69
C ALA A 150 3.66 23.09 -9.79
N ASP A 151 4.34 21.99 -9.49
CA ASP A 151 5.78 21.86 -9.63
C ASP A 151 6.14 22.12 -11.09
N LYS A 152 7.27 22.81 -11.36
CA LYS A 152 7.73 23.21 -12.72
C LYS A 152 7.88 22.04 -13.72
N ARG A 153 7.63 20.82 -13.26
CA ARG A 153 7.74 19.53 -13.95
C ARG A 153 6.44 19.09 -14.63
N GLY A 154 5.35 19.87 -14.56
CA GLY A 154 4.11 19.61 -15.32
C GLY A 154 3.26 18.44 -14.80
N PHE A 155 3.46 18.04 -13.55
CA PHE A 155 2.59 17.05 -12.90
C PHE A 155 1.42 17.76 -12.21
N ILE A 156 0.19 17.31 -12.51
CA ILE A 156 -0.99 17.68 -11.73
C ILE A 156 -0.77 17.14 -10.32
N LYS A 157 -0.57 18.05 -9.37
CA LYS A 157 -0.53 17.68 -7.97
C LYS A 157 -1.97 17.39 -7.59
N PHE A 158 -2.26 16.15 -7.18
CA PHE A 158 -3.53 15.85 -6.52
C PHE A 158 -3.45 16.32 -5.06
N PRO A 159 -4.60 16.69 -4.46
CA PRO A 159 -4.68 16.91 -3.02
C PRO A 159 -3.99 15.76 -2.27
N SER A 160 -3.28 16.09 -1.19
CA SER A 160 -2.74 15.02 -0.35
C SER A 160 -3.89 14.18 0.20
N GLU A 161 -3.61 12.92 0.52
CA GLU A 161 -4.59 12.03 1.18
C GLU A 161 -5.17 12.67 2.44
N ARG A 162 -4.37 13.48 3.14
CA ARG A 162 -4.82 14.24 4.30
C ARG A 162 -5.84 15.33 3.95
N LEU A 163 -5.61 16.08 2.87
CA LEU A 163 -6.54 17.12 2.43
C LEU A 163 -7.86 16.49 1.97
N LEU A 164 -7.78 15.36 1.26
CA LEU A 164 -8.96 14.59 0.84
C LEU A 164 -9.74 14.07 2.06
N TYR A 165 -9.04 13.59 3.09
CA TYR A 165 -9.63 13.18 4.35
C TYR A 165 -10.37 14.35 5.01
N ASP A 166 -9.76 15.53 5.12
CA ASP A 166 -10.39 16.69 5.74
C ASP A 166 -11.69 17.09 5.00
N TYR A 167 -11.73 17.00 3.66
CA TYR A 167 -12.95 17.23 2.88
C TYR A 167 -14.04 16.19 3.15
N THR A 168 -13.69 14.90 3.25
CA THR A 168 -14.69 13.85 3.52
C THR A 168 -15.36 13.98 4.89
N HIS A 169 -14.73 14.69 5.84
CA HIS A 169 -15.25 14.87 7.21
C HIS A 169 -16.08 16.14 7.39
N VAL A 170 -16.11 17.04 6.40
CA VAL A 170 -17.01 18.20 6.41
C VAL A 170 -18.47 17.74 6.42
N ILE A 171 -18.77 16.69 5.65
CA ILE A 171 -20.10 16.08 5.61
C ILE A 171 -20.20 15.06 6.74
N LYS A 172 -20.80 15.45 7.86
CA LYS A 172 -21.04 14.53 8.97
C LYS A 172 -21.97 13.40 8.53
N GLN A 173 -21.48 12.17 8.59
CA GLN A 173 -22.34 11.00 8.44
C GLN A 173 -23.23 10.89 9.69
N GLY A 174 -24.53 10.83 9.47
CA GLY A 174 -25.54 10.68 10.52
C GLY A 174 -26.48 9.55 10.15
N VAL A 175 -27.05 8.89 11.15
CA VAL A 175 -28.09 7.88 10.94
C VAL A 175 -29.41 8.56 10.59
N GLY A 176 -30.20 7.92 9.73
CA GLY A 176 -31.53 8.38 9.36
C GLY A 176 -31.57 9.27 8.11
N PHE A 177 -32.70 9.95 7.97
CA PHE A 177 -33.03 10.73 6.79
C PHE A 177 -32.41 12.14 6.85
N LYS A 178 -31.69 12.55 5.80
CA LYS A 178 -31.09 13.88 5.72
C LYS A 178 -31.98 14.81 4.89
N ALA A 179 -32.71 15.70 5.57
CA ALA A 179 -33.60 16.67 4.91
C ALA A 179 -32.86 17.56 3.89
N GLU A 180 -31.64 17.99 4.24
CA GLU A 180 -30.77 18.81 3.38
C GLU A 180 -30.53 18.18 1.99
N LEU A 181 -30.47 16.85 1.89
CA LEU A 181 -30.31 16.17 0.60
C LEU A 181 -31.59 16.22 -0.24
N ILE A 182 -32.78 16.20 0.36
CA ILE A 182 -34.03 16.43 -0.39
C ILE A 182 -34.05 17.85 -0.92
N ASP A 183 -33.72 18.82 -0.08
CA ASP A 183 -33.83 20.23 -0.45
C ASP A 183 -32.90 20.52 -1.64
N MET A 184 -31.65 20.03 -1.60
CA MET A 184 -30.72 20.13 -2.72
C MET A 184 -31.22 19.39 -3.98
N LEU A 185 -31.83 18.21 -3.85
CA LEU A 185 -32.41 17.49 -4.98
C LEU A 185 -33.63 18.22 -5.57
N ALA A 186 -34.44 18.85 -4.74
CA ALA A 186 -35.60 19.63 -5.16
C ALA A 186 -35.14 20.87 -5.96
N GLU A 187 -34.15 21.61 -5.45
CA GLU A 187 -33.52 22.73 -6.16
C GLU A 187 -32.90 22.29 -7.50
N GLU A 188 -32.26 21.11 -7.53
CA GLU A 188 -31.69 20.56 -8.76
C GLU A 188 -32.78 20.20 -9.79
N MET A 189 -33.92 19.67 -9.34
CA MET A 189 -35.06 19.33 -10.21
C MET A 189 -35.74 20.58 -10.77
N GLU A 190 -35.85 21.65 -9.97
CA GLU A 190 -36.36 22.95 -10.39
C GLU A 190 -35.43 23.61 -11.42
N SER A 191 -34.13 23.64 -11.13
CA SER A 191 -33.13 24.26 -12.01
C SER A 191 -32.96 23.54 -13.36
N LYS A 192 -33.10 22.22 -13.40
CA LYS A 192 -33.05 21.43 -14.64
C LYS A 192 -34.35 21.46 -15.45
N GLY A 193 -35.39 22.13 -14.95
CA GLY A 193 -36.64 22.33 -15.67
C GLY A 193 -37.37 21.02 -15.92
N ALA A 194 -37.52 20.18 -14.88
CA ALA A 194 -38.36 18.98 -14.91
C ALA A 194 -39.84 19.37 -15.14
N THR A 195 -40.16 19.63 -16.41
CA THR A 195 -41.40 20.23 -16.88
C THR A 195 -42.49 19.19 -17.08
N GLU A 196 -42.10 17.93 -17.32
CA GLU A 196 -43.03 16.85 -17.60
C GLU A 196 -43.45 16.15 -16.30
N GLU A 197 -44.76 15.88 -16.16
CA GLU A 197 -45.34 15.36 -14.91
C GLU A 197 -44.71 14.03 -14.47
N TRP A 198 -44.28 13.18 -15.40
CA TRP A 198 -43.65 11.90 -15.08
C TRP A 198 -42.27 12.03 -14.43
N GLN A 199 -41.56 13.15 -14.67
CA GLN A 199 -40.24 13.41 -14.08
C GLN A 199 -40.35 13.76 -12.59
N GLN A 200 -41.53 14.14 -12.12
CA GLN A 200 -41.78 14.52 -10.73
C GLN A 200 -42.00 13.31 -9.80
N TYR A 201 -42.10 12.10 -10.34
CA TYR A 201 -42.29 10.88 -9.56
C TYR A 201 -40.96 10.18 -9.31
N VAL A 202 -40.61 9.98 -8.04
CA VAL A 202 -39.42 9.25 -7.61
C VAL A 202 -39.83 7.93 -6.95
N GLY A 203 -39.25 6.83 -7.41
CA GLY A 203 -39.36 5.54 -6.74
C GLY A 203 -38.30 5.41 -5.66
N LEU A 204 -38.71 5.13 -4.41
CA LEU A 204 -37.78 4.80 -3.33
C LEU A 204 -37.60 3.28 -3.29
N LEU A 205 -36.38 2.84 -3.58
CA LEU A 205 -35.95 1.45 -3.39
C LEU A 205 -35.13 1.38 -2.11
N GLN A 206 -35.63 0.61 -1.14
CA GLN A 206 -34.92 0.31 0.10
C GLN A 206 -34.49 -1.15 0.06
N ASP A 207 -33.21 -1.40 0.33
CA ASP A 207 -32.65 -2.73 0.50
C ASP A 207 -31.88 -2.77 1.83
N GLU A 208 -31.93 -3.91 2.51
CA GLU A 208 -31.30 -4.10 3.81
C GLU A 208 -30.01 -4.90 3.63
N ASN A 209 -28.88 -4.22 3.83
CA ASN A 209 -27.59 -4.90 3.87
C ASN A 209 -27.31 -5.41 5.28
N ILE A 210 -27.24 -6.74 5.42
CA ILE A 210 -26.80 -7.39 6.65
C ILE A 210 -25.28 -7.19 6.77
N LEU A 211 -24.87 -6.27 7.63
CA LEU A 211 -23.45 -6.05 7.95
C LEU A 211 -22.99 -7.06 9.00
N PRO A 212 -21.76 -7.59 8.90
CA PRO A 212 -21.19 -8.43 9.95
C PRO A 212 -21.03 -7.60 11.23
N SER A 213 -21.56 -8.09 12.36
CA SER A 213 -21.29 -7.50 13.68
C SER A 213 -19.80 -7.60 14.04
N GLU A 214 -19.32 -6.76 14.97
CA GLU A 214 -17.92 -6.83 15.41
C GLU A 214 -17.56 -8.19 16.03
N ASP A 215 -18.55 -8.91 16.56
CA ASP A 215 -18.37 -10.24 17.14
C ASP A 215 -17.85 -11.25 16.11
N TYR A 216 -18.11 -11.02 14.81
CA TYR A 216 -17.65 -11.89 13.72
C TYR A 216 -16.14 -11.77 13.42
N LYS A 217 -15.44 -10.74 13.93
CA LYS A 217 -13.97 -10.63 13.77
C LYS A 217 -13.21 -11.77 14.48
N SER A 218 -13.87 -12.47 15.41
CA SER A 218 -13.27 -13.56 16.20
C SER A 218 -13.44 -14.96 15.60
N LEU A 219 -14.31 -15.13 14.60
CA LEU A 219 -14.61 -16.43 13.99
C LEU A 219 -13.58 -16.76 12.90
N LYS A 220 -12.90 -17.90 13.03
CA LYS A 220 -11.84 -18.38 12.12
C LYS A 220 -12.33 -18.74 10.71
N ALA A 221 -13.63 -18.80 10.46
CA ALA A 221 -14.21 -19.10 9.15
C ALA A 221 -15.38 -18.16 8.88
N PRO A 222 -15.47 -17.56 7.68
CA PRO A 222 -16.59 -16.71 7.33
C PRO A 222 -17.88 -17.54 7.27
N PRO A 223 -18.99 -17.07 7.89
CA PRO A 223 -20.26 -17.74 7.78
C PRO A 223 -20.71 -17.78 6.31
N VAL A 224 -21.13 -18.96 5.85
CA VAL A 224 -21.71 -19.13 4.52
C VAL A 224 -23.14 -18.59 4.57
N PHE A 225 -23.32 -17.34 4.16
CA PHE A 225 -24.66 -16.78 4.00
C PHE A 225 -25.33 -17.45 2.80
N ARG A 226 -26.35 -18.28 3.05
CA ARG A 226 -27.31 -18.66 2.02
C ARG A 226 -28.13 -17.41 1.69
N LYS A 227 -27.97 -16.90 0.46
CA LYS A 227 -28.85 -15.85 -0.07
C LYS A 227 -30.24 -16.45 -0.30
N GLU A 228 -31.07 -16.46 0.74
CA GLU A 228 -32.51 -16.53 0.55
C GLU A 228 -32.96 -15.14 0.16
N ASN A 229 -33.14 -14.92 -1.14
CA ASN A 229 -33.60 -13.65 -1.71
C ASN A 229 -35.06 -13.40 -1.31
N HIS A 230 -35.28 -12.95 -0.08
CA HIS A 230 -36.56 -12.40 0.36
C HIS A 230 -36.65 -10.95 -0.10
N PHE A 231 -36.96 -10.74 -1.38
CA PHE A 231 -37.43 -9.43 -1.84
C PHE A 231 -38.85 -9.22 -1.31
N GLN A 232 -38.97 -8.60 -0.13
CA GLN A 232 -40.23 -8.01 0.27
C GLN A 232 -40.42 -6.73 -0.53
N LEU A 233 -41.18 -6.81 -1.62
CA LEU A 233 -41.61 -5.63 -2.35
C LEU A 233 -42.61 -4.88 -1.47
N ILE A 234 -42.13 -3.98 -0.62
CA ILE A 234 -43.00 -3.08 0.12
C ILE A 234 -43.53 -2.05 -0.89
N ALA A 235 -44.71 -2.33 -1.44
CA ALA A 235 -45.40 -1.43 -2.33
C ALA A 235 -45.87 -0.20 -1.53
N TYR A 236 -45.02 0.82 -1.45
CA TYR A 236 -45.44 2.13 -0.97
C TYR A 236 -46.36 2.75 -2.03
N THR A 237 -47.60 3.03 -1.65
CA THR A 237 -48.51 3.84 -2.47
C THR A 237 -47.82 5.16 -2.80
N LEU A 238 -47.63 5.44 -4.09
CA LEU A 238 -47.15 6.71 -4.62
C LEU A 238 -48.09 7.83 -4.17
N ARG A 239 -47.86 8.40 -2.98
CA ARG A 239 -48.50 9.64 -2.58
C ARG A 239 -47.75 10.77 -3.28
N LYS A 240 -48.49 11.55 -4.07
CA LYS A 240 -48.03 12.85 -4.58
C LYS A 240 -47.59 13.67 -3.36
N ILE A 241 -46.29 13.77 -3.10
CA ILE A 241 -45.76 14.64 -2.06
C ILE A 241 -45.97 16.05 -2.60
N LYS A 242 -47.12 16.65 -2.32
CA LYS A 242 -47.30 18.09 -2.46
C LYS A 242 -46.51 18.71 -1.31
N LEU A 243 -45.25 19.04 -1.56
CA LEU A 243 -44.51 19.99 -0.73
C LEU A 243 -45.33 21.29 -0.75
N LYS A 244 -46.07 21.54 0.33
CA LYS A 244 -46.67 22.85 0.57
C LYS A 244 -45.55 23.73 1.09
N TYR A 245 -45.05 24.60 0.22
CA TYR A 245 -44.41 25.85 0.65
C TYR A 245 -45.48 26.82 1.14
#